data_AF-A0A962UN98-F1
#
_entry.id   AF-A0A962UN98-F1
#
_cell.length_a   1.000
_cell.length_b   1.000
_cell.length_c   1.000
_cell.angle_alpha   90.00
_cell.angle_beta   90.00
_cell.angle_gamma   90.00
#
_symmetry.space_group_name_H-M   'P 1'
#
loop_
_entity.id
_entity.type
_entity.pdbx_description
1 polymer ?
#
loop_
_entity_poly.entity_id
_entity_poly.type
_entity_poly.pdbx_seq_one_letter_code
_entity_poly.pdbx_strand_id
1 'polypeptide(L)'
;MFEHIREDVRVIFDRDPAARSTLEIVTAYPGLHALIFHRFAHWLWQAGAKWLARLVSHLGRWLTGIEIHPGATIGRRFFIDHGMGVVIGETAVIGDDCTLYHGVTLGGTTWQKGKRHPTLANDVVVGAGAKVLGPIQIGPGARIGSNAVVLRDVPANGTVVGVPGRLIERKDGGTDTERREKIASKMGFDAYGATSDAPDPVAHAINCMLDHVHVLETKMQRMCEAMREMGFEPGDEELPGLDSCEIISTAEELHKMQLNE
;
A
#
# COMPACT_ATOMS: atom_id res chain seq x y z
N MET A 1 -6.15 12.71 -26.76
CA MET A 1 -4.71 12.49 -26.48
C MET A 1 -4.06 13.75 -25.90
N PHE A 2 -4.06 14.89 -26.60
CA PHE A 2 -3.45 16.13 -26.09
C PHE A 2 -4.06 16.65 -24.77
N GLU A 3 -5.38 16.58 -24.61
CA GLU A 3 -6.04 16.93 -23.34
C GLU A 3 -5.59 16.05 -22.18
N HIS A 4 -5.36 14.75 -22.43
CA HIS A 4 -4.91 13.81 -21.39
C HIS A 4 -3.49 14.13 -20.96
N ILE A 5 -2.58 14.43 -21.91
CA ILE A 5 -1.20 14.81 -21.57
C ILE A 5 -1.17 16.10 -20.75
N ARG A 6 -2.02 17.07 -21.09
CA ARG A 6 -2.12 18.32 -20.32
C ARG A 6 -2.61 18.09 -18.90
N GLU A 7 -3.55 17.18 -18.71
CA GLU A 7 -4.02 16.75 -17.38
C GLU A 7 -2.91 16.01 -16.62
N ASP A 8 -2.25 15.05 -17.26
CA ASP A 8 -1.18 14.25 -16.67
C ASP A 8 -0.01 15.16 -16.21
N VAL A 9 0.36 16.19 -16.99
CA VAL A 9 1.36 17.20 -16.59
C VAL A 9 0.89 18.05 -15.41
N ARG A 10 -0.38 18.45 -15.39
CA ARG A 10 -0.92 19.27 -14.30
C ARG A 10 -0.92 18.51 -12.97
N VAL A 11 -1.28 17.23 -13.01
CA VAL A 11 -1.27 16.36 -11.83
C VAL A 11 0.11 16.24 -11.21
N ILE A 12 1.15 16.20 -12.05
CA ILE A 12 2.54 16.16 -11.56
C ILE A 12 2.86 17.43 -10.76
N PHE A 13 2.46 18.61 -11.24
CA PHE A 13 2.61 19.85 -10.47
C PHE A 13 1.81 19.83 -9.16
N ASP A 14 0.61 19.26 -9.16
CA ASP A 14 -0.26 19.25 -7.99
C ASP A 14 0.22 18.25 -6.91
N ARG A 15 0.90 17.17 -7.30
CA ARG A 15 1.25 16.03 -6.42
C ARG A 15 2.73 15.87 -6.14
N ASP A 16 3.61 16.45 -6.95
CA ASP A 16 5.06 16.38 -6.75
C ASP A 16 5.63 17.78 -6.42
N PRO A 17 5.96 18.04 -5.14
CA PRO A 17 6.59 19.29 -4.72
C PRO A 17 7.94 19.58 -5.40
N ALA A 18 8.61 18.57 -5.98
CA ALA A 18 9.89 18.73 -6.65
C ALA A 18 9.77 19.24 -8.10
N ALA A 19 8.56 19.24 -8.68
CA ALA A 19 8.33 19.65 -10.05
C ALA A 19 8.43 21.18 -10.21
N ARG A 20 9.48 21.68 -10.87
CA ARG A 20 9.73 23.13 -10.98
C ARG A 20 9.25 23.74 -12.29
N SER A 21 9.23 22.98 -13.38
CA SER A 21 8.87 23.52 -14.70
C SER A 21 8.26 22.48 -15.63
N THR A 22 7.45 22.93 -16.58
CA THR A 22 6.83 22.05 -17.58
C THR A 22 7.87 21.36 -18.47
N LEU A 23 8.99 22.03 -18.75
CA LEU A 23 10.08 21.46 -19.54
C LEU A 23 10.74 20.30 -18.80
N GLU A 24 10.99 20.45 -17.50
CA GLU A 24 11.52 19.39 -16.64
C GLU A 24 10.55 18.21 -16.60
N ILE A 25 9.25 18.46 -16.40
CA ILE A 25 8.23 17.40 -16.39
C ILE A 25 8.21 16.63 -17.70
N VAL A 26 8.14 17.34 -18.82
CA VAL A 26 8.03 16.71 -20.14
C VAL A 26 9.32 15.99 -20.54
N THR A 27 10.50 16.41 -20.07
CA THR A 27 11.77 15.81 -20.48
C THR A 27 12.35 14.80 -19.49
N ALA A 28 12.01 14.88 -18.21
CA ALA A 28 12.67 14.12 -17.15
C ALA A 28 11.74 13.26 -16.27
N TYR A 29 10.41 13.24 -16.50
CA TYR A 29 9.50 12.39 -15.72
C TYR A 29 9.21 11.05 -16.43
N PRO A 30 9.82 9.94 -15.98
CA PRO A 30 9.62 8.64 -16.61
C PRO A 30 8.18 8.15 -16.51
N GLY A 31 7.46 8.52 -15.43
CA GLY A 31 6.04 8.21 -15.26
C GLY A 31 5.17 8.77 -16.38
N LEU A 32 5.39 10.03 -16.76
CA LEU A 32 4.68 10.67 -17.87
C LEU A 32 5.02 9.99 -19.20
N HIS A 33 6.30 9.71 -19.46
CA HIS A 33 6.73 9.03 -20.69
C HIS A 33 6.09 7.65 -20.81
N ALA A 34 6.11 6.86 -19.73
CA ALA A 34 5.51 5.53 -19.71
C ALA A 34 4.01 5.58 -20.04
N LEU A 35 3.29 6.60 -19.56
CA LEU A 35 1.89 6.79 -19.89
C LEU A 35 1.66 7.14 -21.36
N ILE A 36 2.50 7.98 -21.95
CA ILE A 36 2.43 8.30 -23.38
C ILE A 36 2.64 7.04 -24.22
N PHE A 37 3.68 6.26 -23.92
CA PHE A 37 3.94 4.97 -24.58
C PHE A 37 2.78 4.00 -24.40
N HIS A 38 2.24 3.89 -23.17
CA HIS A 38 1.11 3.01 -22.89
C HIS A 38 -0.14 3.43 -23.66
N ARG A 39 -0.52 4.71 -23.68
CA ARG A 39 -1.71 5.17 -24.40
C ARG A 39 -1.62 4.87 -25.90
N PHE A 40 -0.44 5.03 -26.50
CA PHE A 40 -0.21 4.64 -27.90
C PHE A 40 -0.24 3.12 -28.09
N ALA A 41 0.41 2.35 -27.21
CA ALA A 41 0.40 0.89 -27.25
C ALA A 41 -1.02 0.32 -27.04
N HIS A 42 -1.81 0.92 -26.14
CA HIS A 42 -3.19 0.55 -25.86
C HIS A 42 -4.07 0.79 -27.07
N TRP A 43 -3.90 1.94 -27.76
CA TRP A 43 -4.60 2.19 -29.01
C TRP A 43 -4.29 1.13 -30.08
N LEU A 44 -3.00 0.79 -30.29
CA LEU A 44 -2.58 -0.29 -31.18
C LEU A 44 -3.17 -1.65 -30.77
N TRP A 45 -3.24 -1.90 -29.45
CA TRP A 45 -3.83 -3.11 -28.90
C TRP A 45 -5.31 -3.21 -29.24
N GLN A 46 -6.08 -2.13 -29.07
CA GLN A 46 -7.51 -2.09 -29.42
C GLN A 46 -7.74 -2.20 -30.94
N ALA A 47 -6.83 -1.65 -31.76
CA ALA A 47 -6.86 -1.77 -33.21
C ALA A 47 -6.49 -3.18 -33.75
N GLY A 48 -6.19 -4.14 -32.86
CA GLY A 48 -5.85 -5.52 -33.23
C GLY A 48 -4.37 -5.75 -33.58
N ALA A 49 -3.55 -4.70 -33.62
CA ALA A 49 -2.12 -4.78 -33.87
C ALA A 49 -1.33 -5.22 -32.63
N LYS A 50 -1.65 -6.40 -32.07
CA LYS A 50 -1.18 -6.87 -30.76
C LYS A 50 0.34 -6.97 -30.65
N TRP A 51 1.01 -7.43 -31.71
CA TRP A 51 2.47 -7.53 -31.72
C TRP A 51 3.15 -6.16 -31.65
N LEU A 52 2.70 -5.20 -32.47
CA LEU A 52 3.21 -3.81 -32.43
C LEU A 52 2.95 -3.16 -31.07
N ALA A 53 1.76 -3.36 -30.51
CA ALA A 53 1.43 -2.87 -29.17
C ALA A 53 2.40 -3.40 -28.11
N ARG A 54 2.76 -4.69 -28.15
CA ARG A 54 3.75 -5.29 -27.24
C ARG A 54 5.14 -4.72 -27.46
N LEU A 55 5.57 -4.54 -28.70
CA LEU A 55 6.87 -3.94 -29.02
C LEU A 55 6.98 -2.52 -28.46
N VAL A 56 5.96 -1.68 -28.68
CA VAL A 56 5.91 -0.30 -28.15
C VAL A 56 5.94 -0.29 -26.62
N SER A 57 5.16 -1.15 -25.97
CA SER A 57 5.17 -1.29 -24.51
C SER A 57 6.55 -1.69 -23.97
N HIS A 58 7.25 -2.59 -24.65
CA HIS A 58 8.63 -2.97 -24.28
C HIS A 58 9.65 -1.86 -24.49
N LEU A 59 9.52 -1.06 -25.55
CA LEU A 59 10.35 0.13 -25.75
C LEU A 59 10.12 1.15 -24.63
N GLY A 60 8.86 1.39 -24.25
CA GLY A 60 8.51 2.23 -23.11
C GLY A 60 9.14 1.72 -21.81
N ARG A 61 9.03 0.42 -21.54
CA ARG A 61 9.67 -0.24 -20.39
C ARG A 61 11.19 -0.07 -20.39
N TRP A 62 11.84 -0.26 -21.53
CA TRP A 62 13.29 -0.13 -21.64
C TRP A 62 13.77 1.29 -21.35
N LEU A 63 13.04 2.30 -21.82
CA LEU A 63 13.39 3.71 -21.61
C LEU A 63 13.08 4.22 -20.20
N THR A 64 11.99 3.74 -19.60
CA THR A 64 11.44 4.33 -18.35
C THR A 64 11.61 3.45 -17.11
N GLY A 65 11.88 2.15 -17.27
CA GLY A 65 11.86 1.18 -16.18
C GLY A 65 10.46 0.80 -15.68
N ILE A 66 9.40 1.30 -16.32
CA ILE A 66 7.99 1.06 -15.97
C ILE A 66 7.39 0.08 -16.98
N GLU A 67 6.89 -1.07 -16.52
CA GLU A 67 6.23 -2.05 -17.36
C GLU A 67 4.70 -1.89 -17.30
N ILE A 68 4.09 -1.45 -18.39
CA ILE A 68 2.62 -1.37 -18.51
C ILE A 68 2.18 -2.22 -19.70
N HIS A 69 1.41 -3.27 -19.43
CA HIS A 69 0.87 -4.10 -20.49
C HIS A 69 -0.12 -3.30 -21.36
N PRO A 70 -0.09 -3.42 -22.71
CA PRO A 70 -0.98 -2.65 -23.59
C PRO A 70 -2.48 -2.88 -23.33
N GLY A 71 -2.85 -4.07 -22.86
CA GLY A 71 -4.23 -4.41 -22.50
C GLY A 71 -4.76 -3.76 -21.22
N ALA A 72 -3.89 -3.21 -20.37
CA ALA A 72 -4.32 -2.55 -19.14
C ALA A 72 -5.20 -1.34 -19.46
N THR A 73 -6.18 -1.06 -18.61
CA THR A 73 -7.06 0.11 -18.75
C THR A 73 -6.68 1.11 -17.67
N ILE A 74 -6.33 2.34 -18.07
CA ILE A 74 -5.89 3.41 -17.18
C ILE A 74 -6.76 4.63 -17.40
N GLY A 75 -7.31 5.16 -16.30
CA GLY A 75 -8.11 6.36 -16.27
C GLY A 75 -7.33 7.65 -16.54
N ARG A 76 -7.91 8.75 -16.09
CA ARG A 76 -7.36 10.11 -16.21
C ARG A 76 -6.55 10.45 -14.97
N ARG A 77 -5.59 11.37 -15.14
CA ARG A 77 -4.83 11.94 -14.01
C ARG A 77 -4.12 10.88 -13.17
N PHE A 78 -3.71 9.80 -13.83
CA PHE A 78 -2.96 8.73 -13.20
C PHE A 78 -1.51 9.17 -13.02
N PHE A 79 -1.02 9.09 -11.78
CA PHE A 79 0.32 9.55 -11.44
C PHE A 79 1.22 8.36 -11.07
N ILE A 80 2.39 8.31 -11.68
CA ILE A 80 3.44 7.34 -11.35
C ILE A 80 4.64 8.11 -10.83
N ASP A 81 4.89 8.03 -9.53
CA ASP A 81 5.99 8.73 -8.89
C ASP A 81 7.21 7.82 -8.72
N HIS A 82 8.38 8.35 -9.09
CA HIS A 82 9.68 7.66 -9.21
C HIS A 82 9.73 6.44 -10.17
N GLY A 83 8.61 5.74 -10.39
CA GLY A 83 8.30 4.81 -11.48
C GLY A 83 9.12 3.52 -11.61
N MET A 84 10.38 3.51 -11.21
CA MET A 84 11.28 2.38 -11.43
C MET A 84 10.70 1.08 -10.84
N GLY A 85 10.63 0.03 -11.66
CA GLY A 85 10.15 -1.28 -11.23
C GLY A 85 8.64 -1.38 -11.02
N VAL A 86 7.85 -0.39 -11.47
CA VAL A 86 6.39 -0.52 -11.53
C VAL A 86 6.00 -1.52 -12.61
N VAL A 87 5.09 -2.45 -12.26
CA VAL A 87 4.60 -3.50 -13.16
C VAL A 87 3.07 -3.53 -13.13
N ILE A 88 2.43 -3.26 -14.28
CA ILE A 88 0.97 -3.25 -14.45
C ILE A 88 0.58 -4.31 -15.48
N GLY A 89 -0.13 -5.33 -15.01
CA GLY A 89 -0.49 -6.48 -15.84
C GLY A 89 -1.67 -6.27 -16.79
N GLU A 90 -1.86 -7.24 -17.69
CA GLU A 90 -2.76 -7.13 -18.87
C GLU A 90 -4.20 -6.74 -18.55
N THR A 91 -4.79 -7.31 -17.51
CA THR A 91 -6.21 -7.11 -17.20
C THR A 91 -6.41 -6.14 -16.05
N ALA A 92 -5.38 -5.36 -15.71
CA ALA A 92 -5.47 -4.35 -14.66
C ALA A 92 -6.40 -3.24 -15.13
N VAL A 93 -7.24 -2.75 -14.22
CA VAL A 93 -8.08 -1.59 -14.43
C VAL A 93 -7.74 -0.58 -13.36
N ILE A 94 -7.40 0.64 -13.75
CA ILE A 94 -7.02 1.72 -12.84
C ILE A 94 -7.97 2.88 -13.12
N GLY A 95 -8.67 3.31 -12.08
CA GLY A 95 -9.57 4.46 -12.12
C GLY A 95 -8.85 5.79 -12.29
N ASP A 96 -9.61 6.86 -12.12
CA ASP A 96 -9.10 8.23 -12.21
C ASP A 96 -8.35 8.61 -10.93
N ASP A 97 -7.40 9.54 -11.05
CA ASP A 97 -6.73 10.17 -9.92
C ASP A 97 -5.91 9.22 -9.01
N CYS A 98 -5.60 8.01 -9.49
CA CYS A 98 -4.77 7.07 -8.75
C CYS A 98 -3.28 7.48 -8.77
N THR A 99 -2.55 7.13 -7.71
CA THR A 99 -1.09 7.28 -7.62
C THR A 99 -0.42 5.95 -7.34
N LEU A 100 0.59 5.57 -8.13
CA LEU A 100 1.52 4.48 -7.78
C LEU A 100 2.91 5.04 -7.56
N TYR A 101 3.59 4.54 -6.54
CA TYR A 101 5.02 4.78 -6.35
C TYR A 101 5.87 3.70 -7.03
N HIS A 102 7.19 3.91 -7.07
CA HIS A 102 8.17 2.94 -7.56
C HIS A 102 8.00 1.53 -6.95
N GLY A 103 8.39 0.50 -7.70
CA GLY A 103 8.39 -0.90 -7.25
C GLY A 103 7.01 -1.54 -7.05
N VAL A 104 5.92 -0.83 -7.35
CA VAL A 104 4.56 -1.36 -7.23
C VAL A 104 4.28 -2.43 -8.27
N THR A 105 3.57 -3.49 -7.88
CA THR A 105 3.10 -4.52 -8.82
C THR A 105 1.60 -4.71 -8.73
N LEU A 106 0.91 -4.54 -9.85
CA LEU A 106 -0.48 -4.94 -10.07
C LEU A 106 -0.48 -6.27 -10.83
N GLY A 107 -0.34 -7.37 -10.08
CA GLY A 107 0.01 -8.69 -10.60
C GLY A 107 -1.14 -9.69 -10.63
N GLY A 108 -0.96 -10.76 -11.39
CA GLY A 108 -1.90 -11.89 -11.41
C GLY A 108 -1.54 -13.00 -10.41
N THR A 109 -2.53 -13.76 -9.96
CA THR A 109 -2.35 -14.93 -9.08
C THR A 109 -2.57 -16.27 -9.78
N THR A 110 -3.05 -16.26 -11.02
CA THR A 110 -3.44 -17.45 -11.78
C THR A 110 -2.88 -17.44 -13.20
N TRP A 111 -2.63 -18.64 -13.73
CA TRP A 111 -2.21 -18.89 -15.12
C TRP A 111 -3.39 -18.94 -16.10
N GLN A 112 -4.63 -18.92 -15.59
CA GLN A 112 -5.82 -18.98 -16.43
C GLN A 112 -5.99 -17.71 -17.24
N LYS A 113 -6.45 -17.87 -18.48
CA LYS A 113 -6.85 -16.75 -19.33
C LYS A 113 -8.12 -16.11 -18.76
N GLY A 114 -8.15 -14.78 -18.68
CA GLY A 114 -9.25 -14.01 -18.11
C GLY A 114 -8.78 -12.91 -17.17
N LYS A 115 -9.73 -12.30 -16.46
CA LYS A 115 -9.48 -11.27 -15.44
C LYS A 115 -8.71 -11.90 -14.28
N ARG A 116 -7.47 -11.43 -14.09
CA ARG A 116 -6.54 -11.97 -13.08
C ARG A 116 -5.74 -10.92 -12.35
N HIS A 117 -5.76 -9.68 -12.83
CA HIS A 117 -5.08 -8.54 -12.22
C HIS A 117 -6.07 -7.63 -11.49
N PRO A 118 -5.60 -6.76 -10.58
CA PRO A 118 -6.47 -5.94 -9.74
C PRO A 118 -7.32 -4.94 -10.53
N THR A 119 -8.33 -4.42 -9.86
CA THR A 119 -9.07 -3.23 -10.26
C THR A 119 -8.95 -2.20 -9.15
N LEU A 120 -8.40 -1.03 -9.46
CA LEU A 120 -8.33 0.11 -8.56
C LEU A 120 -9.46 1.08 -8.94
N ALA A 121 -10.31 1.43 -7.98
CA ALA A 121 -11.26 2.52 -8.11
C ALA A 121 -10.54 3.88 -8.11
N ASN A 122 -11.30 4.98 -8.11
CA ASN A 122 -10.74 6.32 -8.17
C ASN A 122 -10.00 6.70 -6.87
N ASP A 123 -9.05 7.62 -6.98
CA ASP A 123 -8.32 8.22 -5.86
C ASP A 123 -7.54 7.20 -5.00
N VAL A 124 -7.18 6.04 -5.55
CA VAL A 124 -6.38 5.03 -4.84
C VAL A 124 -4.90 5.40 -4.86
N VAL A 125 -4.24 5.31 -3.71
CA VAL A 125 -2.79 5.48 -3.59
C VAL A 125 -2.14 4.17 -3.19
N VAL A 126 -1.12 3.77 -3.94
CA VAL A 126 -0.36 2.55 -3.69
C VAL A 126 1.10 2.89 -3.42
N GLY A 127 1.50 2.69 -2.18
CA GLY A 127 2.83 2.97 -1.64
C GLY A 127 3.96 2.19 -2.30
N ALA A 128 5.18 2.66 -2.09
CA ALA A 128 6.36 2.13 -2.74
C ALA A 128 6.55 0.64 -2.48
N GLY A 129 6.89 -0.13 -3.51
CA GLY A 129 7.17 -1.56 -3.39
C GLY A 129 5.95 -2.46 -3.11
N ALA A 130 4.75 -1.92 -2.97
CA ALA A 130 3.57 -2.72 -2.65
C ALA A 130 3.20 -3.72 -3.77
N LYS A 131 2.61 -4.85 -3.41
CA LYS A 131 2.19 -5.92 -4.32
C LYS A 131 0.68 -6.13 -4.16
N VAL A 132 -0.09 -5.76 -5.17
CA VAL A 132 -1.53 -5.98 -5.22
C VAL A 132 -1.78 -7.11 -6.22
N LEU A 133 -2.20 -8.27 -5.73
CA LEU A 133 -2.15 -9.51 -6.49
C LEU A 133 -3.54 -10.14 -6.62
N GLY A 134 -3.91 -10.48 -7.85
CA GLY A 134 -5.14 -11.20 -8.16
C GLY A 134 -6.25 -10.29 -8.69
N PRO A 135 -7.40 -10.86 -9.08
CA PRO A 135 -8.56 -10.11 -9.58
C PRO A 135 -9.36 -9.45 -8.43
N ILE A 136 -8.66 -8.73 -7.56
CA ILE A 136 -9.23 -8.06 -6.39
C ILE A 136 -9.62 -6.61 -6.68
N GLN A 137 -10.57 -6.11 -5.89
CA GLN A 137 -11.11 -4.76 -5.97
C GLN A 137 -10.52 -3.88 -4.86
N ILE A 138 -9.95 -2.75 -5.24
CA ILE A 138 -9.47 -1.73 -4.31
C ILE A 138 -10.45 -0.55 -4.38
N GLY A 139 -11.18 -0.33 -3.29
CA GLY A 139 -12.24 0.67 -3.20
C GLY A 139 -11.73 2.11 -3.34
N PRO A 140 -12.64 3.06 -3.64
CA PRO A 140 -12.26 4.44 -3.89
C PRO A 140 -11.62 5.08 -2.66
N GLY A 141 -10.59 5.91 -2.87
CA GLY A 141 -9.86 6.57 -1.79
C GLY A 141 -9.02 5.65 -0.91
N ALA A 142 -8.94 4.35 -1.22
CA ALA A 142 -8.13 3.42 -0.43
C ALA A 142 -6.63 3.76 -0.49
N ARG A 143 -5.89 3.34 0.55
CA ARG A 143 -4.46 3.54 0.71
C ARG A 143 -3.78 2.20 0.93
N ILE A 144 -2.84 1.83 0.06
CA ILE A 144 -2.01 0.65 0.25
C ILE A 144 -0.64 1.13 0.71
N GLY A 145 -0.20 0.70 1.89
CA GLY A 145 1.09 1.08 2.45
C GLY A 145 2.26 0.48 1.69
N SER A 146 3.43 1.10 1.84
CA SER A 146 4.68 0.60 1.28
C SER A 146 4.94 -0.87 1.61
N ASN A 147 5.44 -1.61 0.63
CA ASN A 147 5.77 -3.04 0.71
C ASN A 147 4.62 -3.95 1.17
N ALA A 148 3.39 -3.45 1.28
CA ALA A 148 2.24 -4.28 1.64
C ALA A 148 1.94 -5.31 0.54
N VAL A 149 1.50 -6.50 0.94
CA VAL A 149 1.08 -7.57 0.01
C VAL A 149 -0.42 -7.78 0.14
N VAL A 150 -1.19 -7.24 -0.81
CA VAL A 150 -2.65 -7.25 -0.79
C VAL A 150 -3.18 -8.41 -1.64
N LEU A 151 -3.92 -9.31 -0.99
CA LEU A 151 -4.46 -10.54 -1.59
C LEU A 151 -5.99 -10.61 -1.55
N ARG A 152 -6.65 -9.57 -1.01
CA ARG A 152 -8.10 -9.51 -0.81
C ARG A 152 -8.60 -8.11 -1.13
N ASP A 153 -9.89 -8.01 -1.37
CA ASP A 153 -10.57 -6.75 -1.64
C ASP A 153 -10.38 -5.77 -0.48
N VAL A 154 -10.28 -4.48 -0.81
CA VAL A 154 -10.10 -3.39 0.15
C VAL A 154 -11.30 -2.45 0.05
N PRO A 155 -12.00 -2.16 1.16
CA PRO A 155 -13.14 -1.27 1.13
C PRO A 155 -12.74 0.18 0.80
N ALA A 156 -13.72 1.01 0.47
CA ALA A 156 -13.52 2.44 0.24
C ALA A 156 -12.85 3.11 1.46
N ASN A 157 -11.91 4.01 1.21
CA ASN A 157 -11.11 4.72 2.22
C ASN A 157 -10.34 3.82 3.20
N GLY A 158 -10.24 2.52 2.91
CA GLY A 158 -9.50 1.57 3.73
C GLY A 158 -7.99 1.74 3.57
N THR A 159 -7.24 1.55 4.66
CA THR A 159 -5.77 1.53 4.64
C THR A 159 -5.28 0.11 4.88
N VAL A 160 -4.42 -0.42 3.99
CA VAL A 160 -3.84 -1.77 4.13
C VAL A 160 -2.33 -1.69 4.27
N VAL A 161 -1.77 -2.35 5.28
CA VAL A 161 -0.31 -2.42 5.51
C VAL A 161 0.15 -3.84 5.79
N GLY A 162 1.46 -4.08 5.66
CA GLY A 162 2.10 -5.32 6.11
C GLY A 162 2.07 -6.48 5.10
N VAL A 163 2.71 -7.58 5.49
CA VAL A 163 2.86 -8.79 4.69
C VAL A 163 2.49 -10.01 5.56
N PRO A 164 1.36 -10.69 5.31
CA PRO A 164 0.30 -10.32 4.37
C PRO A 164 -0.44 -9.04 4.79
N GLY A 165 -0.99 -8.33 3.81
CA GLY A 165 -1.68 -7.06 4.01
C GLY A 165 -2.90 -7.19 4.92
N ARG A 166 -2.98 -6.33 5.93
CA ARG A 166 -4.10 -6.24 6.87
C ARG A 166 -4.73 -4.86 6.79
N LEU A 167 -6.06 -4.83 6.83
CA LEU A 167 -6.83 -3.60 6.91
C LEU A 167 -6.60 -2.99 8.30
N ILE A 168 -6.22 -1.71 8.34
CA ILE A 168 -6.18 -0.92 9.55
C ILE A 168 -7.51 -0.20 9.68
N GLU A 169 -8.19 -0.38 10.81
CA GLU A 169 -9.34 0.44 11.16
C GLU A 169 -8.86 1.85 11.53
N ARG A 170 -9.39 2.86 10.86
CA ARG A 170 -9.28 4.23 11.35
C ARG A 170 -10.04 4.27 12.68
N LYS A 171 -9.37 4.62 13.77
CA LYS A 171 -10.06 4.92 15.03
C LYS A 171 -10.91 6.17 14.83
N ASP A 172 -12.20 5.98 14.58
CA ASP A 172 -13.20 7.04 14.62
C ASP A 172 -13.36 7.48 16.09
N GLY A 173 -12.54 8.44 16.53
CA GLY A 173 -12.61 8.90 17.92
C GLY A 173 -11.48 9.82 18.35
N GLY A 174 -11.39 11.00 17.76
CA GLY A 174 -10.55 12.08 18.30
C GLY A 174 -10.61 13.36 17.46
N THR A 175 -10.61 14.50 18.13
CA THR A 175 -10.54 15.87 17.59
C THR A 175 -9.32 16.14 16.67
N ASP A 176 -8.44 15.15 16.51
CA ASP A 176 -7.24 15.20 15.70
C ASP A 176 -7.49 14.80 14.22
N THR A 177 -8.62 14.15 13.92
CA THR A 177 -8.99 13.73 12.54
C THR A 177 -9.21 14.93 11.62
N GLU A 178 -9.91 15.98 12.07
CA GLU A 178 -10.11 17.20 11.26
C GLU A 178 -8.81 17.98 11.03
N ARG A 179 -7.89 17.95 11.99
CA ARG A 179 -6.58 18.61 11.86
C ARG A 179 -5.69 17.85 10.89
N ARG A 180 -5.68 16.52 10.95
CA ARG A 180 -4.95 15.63 10.05
C ARG A 180 -5.49 15.71 8.61
N GLU A 181 -6.81 15.72 8.43
CA GLU A 181 -7.44 15.93 7.11
C GLU A 181 -7.10 17.32 6.55
N LYS A 182 -7.13 18.36 7.38
CA LYS A 182 -6.73 19.72 6.96
C LYS A 182 -5.25 19.83 6.63
N ILE A 183 -4.37 19.05 7.26
CA ILE A 183 -2.93 19.00 6.95
C ILE A 183 -2.67 18.17 5.69
N ALA A 184 -3.29 16.99 5.55
CA ALA A 184 -3.22 16.16 4.35
C ALA A 184 -3.77 16.89 3.12
N SER A 185 -4.86 17.66 3.27
CA SER A 185 -5.40 18.52 2.21
C SER A 185 -4.51 19.73 1.90
N LYS A 186 -3.71 20.21 2.86
CA LYS A 186 -2.78 21.33 2.66
C LYS A 186 -1.44 20.92 2.07
N MET A 187 -0.99 19.69 2.32
CA MET A 187 0.31 19.21 1.90
C MET A 187 0.27 18.29 0.67
N GLY A 188 -0.90 17.75 0.28
CA GLY A 188 -1.03 16.91 -0.92
C GLY A 188 -0.16 15.65 -0.90
N PHE A 189 0.48 15.36 0.23
CA PHE A 189 1.57 14.41 0.36
C PHE A 189 1.30 13.54 1.58
N ASP A 190 0.77 12.35 1.31
CA ASP A 190 0.55 11.29 2.28
C ASP A 190 1.64 10.26 2.03
N ALA A 191 2.75 10.37 2.78
CA ALA A 191 4.01 9.69 2.48
C ALA A 191 3.79 8.18 2.29
N TYR A 192 3.87 7.73 1.04
CA TYR A 192 3.90 6.33 0.66
C TYR A 192 2.74 5.45 1.19
N GLY A 193 1.54 6.02 1.32
CA GLY A 193 0.34 5.28 1.72
C GLY A 193 0.35 4.77 3.17
N ALA A 194 1.28 5.26 3.99
CA ALA A 194 1.30 5.06 5.43
C ALA A 194 0.96 6.39 6.11
N THR A 195 -0.09 6.40 6.94
CA THR A 195 -0.24 7.47 7.91
C THR A 195 0.85 7.29 8.96
N SER A 196 1.55 8.35 9.38
CA SER A 196 2.62 8.30 10.38
C SER A 196 2.24 7.57 11.69
N ASP A 197 0.94 7.47 11.96
CA ASP A 197 0.34 6.85 13.15
C ASP A 197 -0.45 5.56 12.85
N ALA A 198 -0.20 4.88 11.72
CA ALA A 198 -0.84 3.60 11.43
C ALA A 198 -0.44 2.55 12.49
N PRO A 199 -1.34 2.08 13.38
CA PRO A 199 -0.97 1.11 14.40
C PRO A 199 -0.54 -0.20 13.73
N ASP A 200 0.60 -0.75 14.17
CA ASP A 200 1.05 -2.06 13.70
C ASP A 200 0.01 -3.12 14.10
N PRO A 201 -0.65 -3.77 13.13
CA PRO A 201 -1.69 -4.76 13.42
C PRO A 201 -1.15 -5.98 14.16
N VAL A 202 0.14 -6.30 14.02
CA VAL A 202 0.80 -7.39 14.78
C VAL A 202 1.00 -6.97 16.22
N ALA A 203 1.59 -5.79 16.47
CA ALA A 203 1.74 -5.25 17.81
C ALA A 203 0.39 -5.10 18.54
N HIS A 204 -0.64 -4.62 17.85
CA HIS A 204 -1.99 -4.52 18.41
C HIS A 204 -2.54 -5.88 18.84
N ALA A 205 -2.43 -6.90 17.97
CA ALA A 205 -2.88 -8.25 18.30
C ALA A 205 -2.11 -8.84 19.50
N ILE A 206 -0.80 -8.59 19.59
CA ILE A 206 0.03 -9.03 20.72
C ILE A 206 -0.40 -8.35 22.01
N ASN A 207 -0.63 -7.04 22.01
CA ASN A 207 -1.14 -6.32 23.18
C ASN A 207 -2.49 -6.88 23.65
N CYS A 208 -3.41 -7.16 22.71
CA CYS A 208 -4.69 -7.79 23.07
C CYS A 208 -4.51 -9.20 23.65
N MET A 209 -3.52 -9.98 23.19
CA MET A 209 -3.20 -11.28 23.78
C MET A 209 -2.62 -11.12 25.19
N LEU A 210 -1.72 -10.16 25.40
CA LEU A 210 -1.14 -9.86 26.72
C LEU A 210 -2.22 -9.45 27.74
N ASP A 211 -3.16 -8.59 27.34
CA ASP A 211 -4.30 -8.21 28.17
C ASP A 211 -5.14 -9.44 28.59
N HIS A 212 -5.36 -10.36 27.63
CA HIS A 212 -6.11 -11.59 27.90
C HIS A 212 -5.35 -12.53 28.83
N VAL A 213 -4.04 -12.68 28.64
CA VAL A 213 -3.16 -13.49 29.51
C VAL A 213 -3.19 -12.95 30.93
N HIS A 214 -3.09 -11.63 31.12
CA HIS A 214 -3.16 -11.00 32.45
C HIS A 214 -4.49 -11.29 33.18
N VAL A 215 -5.61 -11.26 32.45
CA VAL A 215 -6.92 -11.62 33.00
C VAL A 215 -6.99 -13.11 33.34
N LEU A 216 -6.40 -13.99 32.53
CA LEU A 216 -6.33 -15.42 32.81
C LEU A 216 -5.47 -15.73 34.04
N GLU A 217 -4.31 -15.10 34.18
CA GLU A 217 -3.44 -15.22 35.37
C GLU A 217 -4.19 -14.82 36.63
N THR A 218 -4.90 -13.68 36.60
CA THR A 218 -5.69 -13.20 37.73
C THR A 218 -6.80 -14.20 38.11
N LYS A 219 -7.47 -14.81 37.12
CA LYS A 219 -8.50 -15.83 37.37
C LYS A 219 -7.89 -17.11 37.93
N MET A 220 -6.76 -17.54 37.40
CA MET A 220 -6.07 -18.75 37.83
C MET A 220 -5.56 -18.60 39.27
N GLN A 221 -4.99 -17.43 39.63
CA GLN A 221 -4.62 -17.12 41.01
C GLN A 221 -5.82 -17.22 41.97
N ARG A 222 -6.96 -16.61 41.62
CA ARG A 222 -8.20 -16.72 42.43
C ARG A 222 -8.70 -18.16 42.56
N MET A 223 -8.57 -18.96 41.51
CA MET A 223 -8.92 -20.39 41.57
C MET A 223 -7.97 -21.16 42.48
N CYS A 224 -6.65 -20.92 42.39
CA CYS A 224 -5.66 -21.54 43.27
C CYS A 224 -5.88 -21.14 44.73
N GLU A 225 -6.22 -19.89 45.03
CA GLU A 225 -6.58 -19.42 46.37
C GLU A 225 -7.81 -20.18 46.91
N ALA A 226 -8.89 -20.27 46.13
CA ALA A 226 -10.09 -21.02 46.52
C ALA A 226 -9.83 -22.53 46.70
N MET A 227 -8.95 -23.13 45.88
CA MET A 227 -8.56 -24.53 46.02
C MET A 227 -7.73 -24.77 47.29
N ARG A 228 -6.84 -23.83 47.65
CA ARG A 228 -6.08 -23.85 48.90
C ARG A 228 -7.00 -23.75 50.13
N GLU A 229 -8.04 -22.91 50.08
CA GLU A 229 -9.06 -22.84 51.13
C GLU A 229 -9.82 -24.18 51.32
N MET A 230 -9.97 -24.96 50.25
CA MET A 230 -10.58 -26.30 50.29
C MET A 230 -9.60 -27.42 50.65
N GLY A 231 -8.33 -27.10 50.96
CA GLY A 231 -7.32 -28.06 51.39
C GLY A 231 -6.58 -28.78 50.26
N PHE A 232 -6.64 -28.27 49.02
CA PHE A 232 -5.86 -28.78 47.89
C PHE A 232 -4.61 -27.91 47.66
N GLU A 233 -3.44 -28.53 47.53
CA GLU A 233 -2.21 -27.85 47.09
C GLU A 233 -2.03 -28.07 45.58
N PRO A 234 -2.25 -27.04 44.73
CA PRO A 234 -1.94 -27.14 43.31
C PRO A 234 -0.42 -27.25 43.11
N GLY A 235 0.01 -28.08 42.16
CA GLY A 235 1.43 -28.24 41.82
C GLY A 235 2.00 -26.97 41.19
N ASP A 236 3.16 -26.53 41.68
CA ASP A 236 3.90 -25.40 41.12
C ASP A 236 4.72 -25.89 39.91
N GLU A 237 4.14 -25.85 38.72
CA GLU A 237 4.93 -25.86 37.49
C GLU A 237 5.36 -24.44 37.16
N GLU A 238 6.67 -24.17 37.21
CA GLU A 238 7.23 -22.87 36.79
C GLU A 238 6.96 -22.66 35.29
N LEU A 239 6.33 -21.53 34.96
CA LEU A 239 6.19 -21.11 33.57
C LEU A 239 7.59 -20.85 32.99
N PRO A 240 7.92 -21.42 31.82
CA PRO A 240 9.19 -21.12 31.17
C PRO A 240 9.28 -19.63 30.82
N GLY A 241 10.47 -19.03 31.04
CA GLY A 241 10.73 -17.63 30.75
C GLY A 241 10.56 -17.27 29.26
N LEU A 242 10.05 -16.07 28.99
CA LEU A 242 9.76 -15.55 27.65
C LEU A 242 10.92 -14.69 27.07
N ASP A 243 12.16 -15.01 27.40
CA ASP A 243 13.36 -14.20 27.12
C ASP A 243 13.66 -13.94 25.62
N SER A 244 12.86 -14.47 24.70
CA SER A 244 13.06 -14.37 23.24
C SER A 244 11.89 -13.77 22.46
N CYS A 245 10.87 -13.23 23.13
CA CYS A 245 9.64 -12.75 22.48
C CYS A 245 9.48 -11.22 22.44
N GLU A 246 10.55 -10.44 22.61
CA GLU A 246 10.49 -8.99 22.41
C GLU A 246 10.46 -8.65 20.91
N ILE A 247 9.31 -8.19 20.42
CA ILE A 247 9.27 -7.45 19.15
C ILE A 247 9.74 -6.04 19.46
N ILE A 248 11.05 -5.82 19.36
CA ILE A 248 11.66 -4.52 19.57
C ILE A 248 11.16 -3.59 18.46
N SER A 249 10.46 -2.52 18.84
CA SER A 249 10.05 -1.49 17.88
C SER A 249 11.29 -0.84 17.28
N THR A 250 11.38 -0.79 15.95
CA THR A 250 12.50 -0.12 15.25
C THR A 250 12.64 1.35 15.67
N ALA A 251 11.56 1.99 16.12
CA ALA A 251 11.59 3.35 16.65
C ALA A 251 12.32 3.44 18.02
N GLU A 252 12.22 2.40 18.86
CA GLU A 252 12.91 2.34 20.16
C GLU A 252 14.41 2.06 19.99
N GLU A 253 14.81 1.26 19.00
CA GLU A 253 16.23 1.10 18.63
C GLU A 253 16.85 2.40 18.11
N LEU A 254 16.15 3.12 17.22
CA LEU A 254 16.64 4.40 16.70
C LEU A 254 16.83 5.44 17.81
N HIS A 255 15.93 5.49 18.78
CA HIS A 255 16.06 6.39 19.93
C HIS A 255 17.20 5.99 20.86
N LYS A 256 17.50 4.69 21.02
CA LYS A 256 18.69 4.21 21.75
C LYS A 256 19.99 4.51 21.00
N MET A 257 19.99 4.49 19.66
CA MET A 257 21.18 4.82 18.87
C MET A 257 21.46 6.33 18.84
N GLN A 258 20.43 7.18 18.78
CA GLN A 258 20.60 8.65 18.81
C GLN A 258 21.01 9.22 20.17
N LEU A 259 20.84 8.47 21.26
CA LEU A 259 21.32 8.84 22.60
C LEU A 259 22.78 8.41 22.85
N ASN A 260 23.38 7.67 21.92
CA ASN A 260 24.76 7.18 22.00
C ASN A 260 25.72 7.90 21.04
N GLU A 261 25.29 8.99 20.39
CA GLU A 261 26.13 10.02 19.74
C GLU A 261 26.17 11.29 20.59
#